data_AF-A0A416S285-F1
#
_entry.id   AF-A0A416S285-F1
#
_cell.length_a   1.000
_cell.length_b   1.000
_cell.length_c   1.000
_cell.angle_alpha   90.00
_cell.angle_beta   90.00
_cell.angle_gamma   90.00
#
_symmetry.space_group_name_H-M   'P 1'
#
loop_
_entity.id
_entity.type
_entity.pdbx_description
1 polymer ?
#
loop_
_entity_poly.entity_id
_entity_poly.type
_entity_poly.pdbx_seq_one_letter_code
_entity_poly.pdbx_strand_id
1 'polypeptide(L)'
;MSTFETKNKTSIKLNRFFFFCGVIMAFSEIWKQCCLTFIVNRGVYDWWYFPFQLCSIAMYVLLVLPWVKNTHIRPALLSFLMNYSLLGGTAVFADTSGLHYPVPALTVHSYLWHVLLIVTGIAAGAACIAENQNHMPGRRLFRNSTFIYLGCCAAATGINLLFDRFGDINMFYINPDYEMQQIGFSTLAGYIGNIPAIILYILTTILGACILFHIWRLAARCYQHFFRH
;
A
#
# COMPACT_ATOMS: atom_id res chain seq x y z
N MET A 1 -25.04 -2.19 -28.20
CA MET A 1 -24.87 -2.24 -26.73
C MET A 1 -24.40 -0.86 -26.27
N SER A 2 -25.12 -0.18 -25.37
CA SER A 2 -24.81 1.21 -25.02
C SER A 2 -23.49 1.32 -24.26
N THR A 3 -22.74 2.41 -24.45
CA THR A 3 -21.49 2.73 -23.72
C THR A 3 -21.67 2.73 -22.19
N PHE A 4 -22.89 2.96 -21.72
CA PHE A 4 -23.25 2.89 -20.30
C PHE A 4 -23.27 1.45 -19.77
N GLU A 5 -23.79 0.50 -20.55
CA GLU A 5 -23.90 -0.90 -20.16
C GLU A 5 -22.53 -1.59 -20.09
N THR A 6 -21.61 -1.22 -20.99
CA THR A 6 -20.23 -1.72 -20.98
C THR A 6 -19.43 -1.16 -19.81
N LYS A 7 -19.57 0.14 -19.49
CA LYS A 7 -18.91 0.77 -18.33
C LYS A 7 -19.34 0.13 -17.00
N ASN A 8 -20.64 -0.17 -16.86
CA ASN A 8 -21.18 -0.79 -15.66
C ASN A 8 -20.65 -2.23 -15.47
N LYS A 9 -20.64 -3.04 -16.55
CA LYS A 9 -20.08 -4.40 -16.52
C LYS A 9 -18.59 -4.42 -16.15
N THR A 10 -17.79 -3.49 -16.67
CA THR A 10 -16.35 -3.39 -16.34
C THR A 10 -16.11 -2.98 -14.88
N SER A 11 -16.87 -2.02 -14.36
CA SER A 11 -16.79 -1.61 -12.96
C SER A 11 -17.11 -2.76 -12.00
N ILE A 12 -18.14 -3.55 -12.30
CA ILE A 12 -18.50 -4.74 -11.49
C ILE A 12 -17.38 -5.78 -11.50
N LYS A 13 -16.78 -6.07 -12.67
CA LYS A 13 -15.66 -7.03 -12.77
C LYS A 13 -14.45 -6.57 -11.96
N LEU A 14 -14.07 -5.30 -12.05
CA LEU A 14 -12.95 -4.73 -11.28
C LEU A 14 -13.23 -4.75 -9.78
N ASN A 15 -14.45 -4.44 -9.34
CA ASN A 15 -14.82 -4.53 -7.92
C ASN A 15 -14.70 -5.96 -7.39
N ARG A 16 -15.15 -6.96 -8.15
CA ARG A 16 -14.98 -8.38 -7.78
C ARG A 16 -13.51 -8.78 -7.74
N PHE A 17 -12.72 -8.33 -8.70
CA PHE A 17 -11.28 -8.56 -8.74
C PHE A 17 -10.60 -8.00 -7.49
N PHE A 18 -10.79 -6.72 -7.17
CA PHE A 18 -10.21 -6.09 -5.99
C PHE A 18 -10.64 -6.80 -4.71
N PHE A 19 -11.93 -7.13 -4.58
CA PHE A 19 -12.43 -7.85 -3.42
C PHE A 19 -11.75 -9.21 -3.25
N PHE A 20 -11.67 -9.98 -4.34
CA PHE A 20 -11.06 -11.30 -4.34
C PHE A 20 -9.57 -11.23 -3.96
N CYS A 21 -8.83 -10.27 -4.50
CA CYS A 21 -7.44 -10.02 -4.09
C CYS A 21 -7.35 -9.67 -2.59
N GLY A 22 -8.22 -8.80 -2.09
CA GLY A 22 -8.28 -8.44 -0.67
C GLY A 22 -8.55 -9.64 0.23
N VAL A 23 -9.46 -10.55 -0.18
CA VAL A 23 -9.77 -11.79 0.55
C VAL A 23 -8.58 -12.75 0.56
N ILE A 24 -7.92 -12.96 -0.58
CA ILE A 24 -6.69 -13.77 -0.65
C ILE A 24 -5.61 -13.21 0.27
N MET A 25 -5.40 -11.89 0.22
CA MET A 25 -4.44 -11.22 1.09
C MET A 25 -4.82 -11.41 2.57
N ALA A 26 -6.08 -11.26 2.95
CA ALA A 26 -6.52 -11.47 4.33
C ALA A 26 -6.28 -12.89 4.85
N PHE A 27 -6.67 -13.91 4.08
CA PHE A 27 -6.44 -15.30 4.49
C PHE A 27 -4.96 -15.65 4.54
N SER A 28 -4.18 -15.16 3.57
CA SER A 28 -2.75 -15.42 3.53
C SER A 28 -1.98 -14.65 4.63
N GLU A 29 -2.45 -13.47 5.04
CA GLU A 29 -1.94 -12.73 6.20
C GLU A 29 -2.21 -13.49 7.50
N ILE A 30 -3.44 -14.01 7.69
CA ILE A 30 -3.77 -14.86 8.85
C ILE A 30 -2.85 -16.08 8.89
N TRP A 31 -2.68 -16.75 7.75
CA TRP A 31 -1.75 -17.88 7.63
C TRP A 31 -0.31 -17.50 7.99
N LYS A 32 0.18 -16.35 7.49
CA LYS A 32 1.50 -15.82 7.81
C LYS A 32 1.65 -15.60 9.32
N GLN A 33 0.68 -14.95 9.96
CA GLN A 33 0.67 -14.71 11.41
C GLN A 33 0.69 -16.01 12.22
N CYS A 34 -0.09 -17.02 11.80
CA CYS A 34 -0.08 -18.34 12.44
C CYS A 34 1.30 -19.02 12.29
N CYS A 35 1.91 -18.98 11.11
CA CYS A 35 3.23 -19.55 10.88
C CYS A 35 4.30 -18.86 11.73
N LEU A 36 4.32 -17.53 11.75
CA LEU A 36 5.27 -16.76 12.55
C LEU A 36 5.12 -17.08 14.05
N THR A 37 3.89 -17.08 14.55
CA THR A 37 3.62 -17.33 15.98
C THR A 37 3.95 -18.76 16.38
N PHE A 38 3.41 -19.76 15.68
CA PHE A 38 3.46 -21.15 16.15
C PHE A 38 4.65 -21.95 15.61
N ILE A 39 5.15 -21.64 14.41
CA ILE A 39 6.25 -22.39 13.78
C ILE A 39 7.59 -21.71 14.09
N VAL A 40 7.69 -20.39 13.89
CA VAL A 40 8.96 -19.66 14.05
C VAL A 40 9.21 -19.31 15.51
N ASN A 41 8.23 -18.66 16.16
CA ASN A 41 8.37 -18.09 17.50
C ASN A 41 7.83 -18.99 18.62
N ARG A 42 7.64 -20.30 18.35
CA ARG A 42 7.31 -21.34 19.34
C ARG A 42 6.11 -21.01 20.23
N GLY A 43 5.09 -20.38 19.67
CA GLY A 43 3.84 -20.02 20.35
C GLY A 43 3.81 -18.60 20.94
N VAL A 44 4.88 -17.82 20.79
CA VAL A 44 4.91 -16.41 21.21
C VAL A 44 4.63 -15.50 20.01
N TYR A 45 3.68 -14.59 20.16
CA TYR A 45 3.36 -13.61 19.13
C TYR A 45 4.44 -12.53 19.06
N ASP A 46 4.88 -12.21 17.85
CA ASP A 46 5.88 -11.18 17.58
C ASP A 46 5.22 -9.94 16.97
N TRP A 47 5.26 -8.85 17.73
CA TRP A 47 4.62 -7.59 17.40
C TRP A 47 5.26 -6.88 16.22
N TRP A 48 6.49 -7.24 15.86
CA TRP A 48 7.18 -6.69 14.70
C TRP A 48 6.40 -6.95 13.41
N TYR A 49 5.76 -8.12 13.34
CA TYR A 49 5.01 -8.57 12.19
C TYR A 49 3.54 -8.18 12.22
N PHE A 50 3.10 -7.37 13.20
CA PHE A 50 1.71 -6.90 13.24
C PHE A 50 1.28 -6.32 11.89
N PRO A 51 0.09 -6.68 11.35
CA PRO A 51 -0.29 -6.42 9.96
C PRO A 51 -0.69 -4.96 9.69
N PHE A 52 0.13 -4.00 10.09
CA PHE A 52 -0.08 -2.57 9.89
C PHE A 52 1.16 -1.89 9.28
N GLN A 53 1.77 -2.54 8.30
CA GLN A 53 2.81 -1.97 7.44
C GLN A 53 2.18 -1.34 6.20
N LEU A 54 2.89 -0.46 5.48
CA LEU A 54 2.35 0.20 4.27
C LEU A 54 1.85 -0.83 3.24
N CYS A 55 2.58 -1.94 3.12
CA CYS A 55 2.27 -3.06 2.25
C CYS A 55 1.04 -3.86 2.70
N SER A 56 0.68 -3.83 3.99
CA SER A 56 -0.54 -4.50 4.47
C SER A 56 -1.78 -3.61 4.35
N ILE A 57 -1.63 -2.28 4.29
CA ILE A 57 -2.78 -1.37 4.16
C ILE A 57 -3.62 -1.67 2.92
N ALA A 58 -2.99 -2.06 1.81
CA ALA A 58 -3.68 -2.40 0.58
C ALA A 58 -4.73 -3.52 0.77
N MET A 59 -4.46 -4.50 1.62
CA MET A 59 -5.42 -5.57 1.95
C MET A 59 -6.72 -5.00 2.50
N TYR A 60 -6.64 -4.12 3.50
CA TYR A 60 -7.82 -3.49 4.10
C TYR A 60 -8.56 -2.61 3.09
N VAL A 61 -7.82 -1.85 2.29
CA VAL A 61 -8.42 -1.02 1.23
C VAL A 61 -9.15 -1.88 0.21
N LEU A 62 -8.52 -2.94 -0.29
CA LEU A 62 -9.09 -3.86 -1.29
C LEU A 62 -10.33 -4.58 -0.79
N LEU A 63 -10.36 -4.96 0.49
CA LEU A 63 -11.55 -5.49 1.12
C LEU A 63 -12.65 -4.44 1.07
N VAL A 64 -12.43 -3.22 1.57
CA VAL A 64 -13.48 -2.20 1.74
C VAL A 64 -13.96 -1.57 0.40
N LEU A 65 -13.08 -1.45 -0.58
CA LEU A 65 -13.27 -0.72 -1.83
C LEU A 65 -14.58 -1.01 -2.61
N PRO A 66 -15.05 -2.27 -2.75
CA PRO A 66 -16.29 -2.61 -3.47
C PRO A 66 -17.55 -1.99 -2.86
N TRP A 67 -17.55 -1.71 -1.56
CA TRP A 67 -18.69 -1.17 -0.84
C TRP A 67 -18.68 0.37 -0.78
N VAL A 68 -17.56 1.00 -1.10
CA VAL A 68 -17.44 2.46 -1.12
C VAL A 68 -18.07 3.03 -2.38
N LYS A 69 -19.28 3.55 -2.24
CA LYS A 69 -20.01 4.26 -3.32
C LYS A 69 -19.77 5.77 -3.34
N ASN A 70 -19.13 6.31 -2.30
CA ASN A 70 -18.87 7.74 -2.17
C ASN A 70 -17.91 8.22 -3.27
N THR A 71 -18.33 9.24 -4.02
CA THR A 71 -17.65 9.81 -5.19
C THR A 71 -16.33 10.51 -4.87
N HIS A 72 -16.04 10.80 -3.60
CA HIS A 72 -14.77 11.37 -3.14
C HIS A 72 -13.85 10.32 -2.52
N ILE A 73 -14.41 9.37 -1.77
CA ILE A 73 -13.61 8.37 -1.04
C ILE A 73 -13.12 7.28 -2.00
N ARG A 74 -13.97 6.75 -2.88
CA ARG A 74 -13.57 5.67 -3.80
C ARG A 74 -12.39 6.07 -4.69
N PRO A 75 -12.40 7.24 -5.35
CA PRO A 75 -11.23 7.68 -6.11
C PRO A 75 -9.99 7.86 -5.23
N ALA A 76 -10.14 8.37 -4.00
CA ALA A 76 -9.01 8.52 -3.08
C ALA A 76 -8.39 7.17 -2.71
N LEU A 77 -9.19 6.13 -2.49
CA LEU A 77 -8.71 4.76 -2.23
C LEU A 77 -8.03 4.14 -3.46
N LEU A 78 -8.61 4.31 -4.66
CA LEU A 78 -7.95 3.89 -5.91
C LEU A 78 -6.61 4.62 -6.12
N SER A 79 -6.58 5.93 -5.84
CA SER A 79 -5.36 6.73 -5.90
C SER A 79 -4.32 6.31 -4.85
N PHE A 80 -4.77 5.88 -3.67
CA PHE A 80 -3.88 5.31 -2.66
C PHE A 80 -3.25 4.01 -3.16
N LEU A 81 -4.06 3.07 -3.69
CA LEU A 81 -3.57 1.81 -4.24
C LEU A 81 -2.59 2.03 -5.40
N MET A 82 -2.92 2.90 -6.36
CA MET A 82 -2.11 3.09 -7.56
C MET A 82 -0.78 3.84 -7.32
N ASN A 83 -0.66 4.59 -6.22
CA ASN A 83 0.54 5.36 -5.90
C ASN A 83 1.27 4.80 -4.69
N TYR A 84 0.64 4.75 -3.52
CA TYR A 84 1.30 4.36 -2.27
C TYR A 84 1.47 2.84 -2.16
N SER A 85 0.41 2.06 -2.42
CA SER A 85 0.53 0.60 -2.38
C SER A 85 1.42 0.07 -3.51
N LEU A 86 1.33 0.66 -4.71
CA LEU A 86 2.25 0.34 -5.80
C LEU A 86 3.70 0.66 -5.43
N LEU A 87 3.97 1.84 -4.86
CA LEU A 87 5.30 2.23 -4.39
C LEU A 87 5.85 1.22 -3.38
N GLY A 88 5.09 0.88 -2.34
CA GLY A 88 5.50 -0.13 -1.35
C GLY A 88 5.68 -1.52 -1.95
N GLY A 89 4.83 -1.89 -2.90
CA GLY A 89 4.96 -3.12 -3.69
C GLY A 89 6.27 -3.20 -4.48
N THR A 90 6.71 -2.09 -5.07
CA THR A 90 7.93 -2.03 -5.90
C THR A 90 9.20 -1.75 -5.12
N ALA A 91 9.16 -0.87 -4.12
CA ALA A 91 10.36 -0.36 -3.45
C ALA A 91 11.06 -1.45 -2.62
N VAL A 92 10.31 -2.44 -2.14
CA VAL A 92 10.89 -3.60 -1.43
C VAL A 92 11.86 -4.39 -2.30
N PHE A 93 11.78 -4.30 -3.64
CA PHE A 93 12.71 -5.03 -4.51
C PHE A 93 14.07 -4.35 -4.63
N ALA A 94 14.21 -3.10 -4.16
CA ALA A 94 15.52 -2.46 -4.01
C ALA A 94 16.32 -3.09 -2.87
N ASP A 95 15.64 -3.62 -1.85
CA ASP A 95 16.25 -4.48 -0.83
C ASP A 95 15.28 -5.57 -0.38
N THR A 96 15.61 -6.79 -0.78
CA THR A 96 14.80 -7.96 -0.50
C THR A 96 15.14 -8.64 0.83
N SER A 97 16.06 -8.08 1.63
CA SER A 97 16.45 -8.65 2.92
C SER A 97 15.23 -8.92 3.83
N GLY A 98 14.30 -7.96 3.90
CA GLY A 98 13.06 -8.07 4.67
C GLY A 98 12.01 -9.06 4.12
N LEU A 99 12.26 -9.68 2.95
CA LEU A 99 11.39 -10.70 2.37
C LEU A 99 11.82 -12.13 2.74
N HIS A 100 13.01 -12.31 3.31
CA HIS A 100 13.58 -13.62 3.61
C HIS A 100 13.26 -14.07 5.02
N TYR A 101 12.66 -15.24 5.13
CA TYR A 101 12.29 -15.88 6.40
C TYR A 101 13.00 -17.22 6.55
N PRO A 102 13.17 -17.71 7.80
CA PRO A 102 13.73 -19.04 8.05
C PRO A 102 12.91 -20.18 7.41
N VAL A 103 11.60 -19.97 7.23
CA VAL A 103 10.69 -20.92 6.58
C VAL A 103 10.52 -20.52 5.10
N PRO A 104 10.91 -21.37 4.13
CA PRO A 104 10.85 -21.03 2.71
C PRO A 104 9.45 -20.62 2.22
N ALA A 105 8.40 -21.24 2.77
CA ALA A 105 7.02 -20.88 2.43
C ALA A 105 6.66 -19.43 2.80
N LEU A 106 7.20 -18.89 3.91
CA LEU A 106 7.01 -17.49 4.30
C LEU A 106 7.76 -16.53 3.37
N THR A 107 8.94 -16.93 2.90
CA THR A 107 9.69 -16.19 1.88
C THR A 107 8.88 -16.11 0.59
N VAL A 108 8.45 -17.25 0.04
CA VAL A 108 7.63 -17.29 -1.20
C VAL A 108 6.34 -16.47 -1.02
N HIS A 109 5.67 -16.60 0.10
CA HIS A 109 4.49 -15.81 0.43
C HIS A 109 4.79 -14.31 0.38
N SER A 110 5.89 -13.85 0.96
CA SER A 110 6.28 -12.44 0.97
C SER A 110 6.52 -11.90 -0.44
N TYR A 111 7.19 -12.65 -1.31
CA TYR A 111 7.33 -12.27 -2.73
C TYR A 111 5.98 -12.20 -3.45
N LEU A 112 5.12 -13.20 -3.28
CA LEU A 112 3.80 -13.22 -3.91
C LEU A 112 2.90 -12.07 -3.41
N TRP A 113 3.00 -11.71 -2.14
CA TRP A 113 2.31 -10.56 -1.57
C TRP A 113 2.64 -9.27 -2.34
N HIS A 114 3.93 -9.00 -2.54
CA HIS A 114 4.39 -7.80 -3.24
C HIS A 114 4.08 -7.82 -4.74
N VAL A 115 4.15 -8.98 -5.40
CA VAL A 115 3.67 -9.13 -6.78
C VAL A 115 2.18 -8.78 -6.87
N LEU A 116 1.35 -9.26 -5.92
CA LEU A 116 -0.07 -8.95 -5.90
C LEU A 116 -0.34 -7.46 -5.60
N LEU A 117 0.46 -6.81 -4.77
CA LEU A 117 0.42 -5.35 -4.57
C LEU A 117 0.67 -4.59 -5.86
N ILE A 118 1.67 -5.00 -6.65
CA ILE A 118 1.98 -4.37 -7.93
C ILE A 118 0.80 -4.54 -8.91
N VAL A 119 0.28 -5.76 -9.04
CA VAL A 119 -0.86 -6.05 -9.93
C VAL A 119 -2.09 -5.23 -9.53
N THR A 120 -2.42 -5.20 -8.24
CA THR A 120 -3.59 -4.46 -7.74
C THR A 120 -3.41 -2.95 -7.83
N GLY A 121 -2.19 -2.43 -7.63
CA GLY A 121 -1.85 -1.02 -7.85
C GLY A 121 -2.01 -0.59 -9.31
N ILE A 122 -1.51 -1.39 -10.25
CA ILE A 122 -1.68 -1.15 -11.69
C ILE A 122 -3.16 -1.21 -12.08
N ALA A 123 -3.89 -2.23 -11.61
CA ALA A 123 -5.32 -2.36 -11.85
C ALA A 123 -6.12 -1.17 -11.27
N ALA A 124 -5.72 -0.66 -10.10
CA ALA A 124 -6.32 0.54 -9.51
C ALA A 124 -6.07 1.80 -10.34
N GLY A 125 -4.87 1.95 -10.91
CA GLY A 125 -4.57 3.04 -11.86
C GLY A 125 -5.43 2.96 -13.12
N ALA A 126 -5.54 1.78 -13.72
CA ALA A 126 -6.42 1.54 -14.87
C ALA A 126 -7.89 1.82 -14.54
N ALA A 127 -8.38 1.34 -13.39
CA ALA A 127 -9.73 1.62 -12.90
C ALA A 127 -9.97 3.12 -12.71
N CYS A 128 -9.01 3.83 -12.10
CA CYS A 128 -9.10 5.28 -11.89
C CYS A 128 -9.21 6.05 -13.21
N ILE A 129 -8.45 5.66 -14.24
CA ILE A 129 -8.50 6.27 -15.57
C ILE A 129 -9.83 5.95 -16.27
N ALA A 130 -10.28 4.69 -16.22
CA ALA A 130 -11.54 4.26 -16.82
C ALA A 130 -12.78 4.89 -16.16
N GLU A 131 -12.75 5.13 -14.85
CA GLU A 131 -13.84 5.79 -14.13
C GLU A 131 -13.89 7.30 -14.44
N ASN A 132 -12.72 7.94 -14.58
CA ASN A 132 -12.56 9.38 -14.82
C ASN A 132 -12.30 9.75 -16.29
N GLN A 133 -12.85 9.02 -17.26
CA GLN A 133 -12.59 9.23 -18.71
C GLN A 133 -12.69 10.69 -19.18
N ASN A 134 -13.54 11.51 -18.56
CA ASN A 134 -13.75 12.91 -18.93
C ASN A 134 -12.78 13.90 -18.28
N HIS A 135 -12.05 13.50 -17.23
CA HIS A 135 -11.24 14.41 -16.44
C HIS A 135 -9.89 13.78 -16.09
N MET A 136 -8.82 14.51 -16.40
CA MET A 136 -7.48 14.15 -15.95
C MET A 136 -7.45 13.96 -14.42
N PRO A 137 -6.68 12.97 -13.90
CA PRO A 137 -6.45 12.84 -12.47
C PRO A 137 -5.96 14.18 -11.90
N GLY A 138 -6.81 14.80 -11.07
CA GLY A 138 -6.57 16.14 -10.55
C GLY A 138 -5.70 16.11 -9.30
N ARG A 139 -5.05 17.23 -8.97
CA ARG A 139 -4.24 17.37 -7.74
C ARG A 139 -5.03 17.04 -6.46
N ARG A 140 -6.35 17.28 -6.45
CA ARG A 140 -7.25 16.93 -5.34
C ARG A 140 -7.26 15.42 -5.06
N LEU A 141 -7.16 14.59 -6.11
CA LEU A 141 -7.13 13.14 -5.99
C LEU A 141 -5.87 12.69 -5.25
N PHE A 142 -4.71 13.15 -5.71
CA PHE A 142 -3.43 12.87 -5.04
C PHE A 142 -3.43 13.35 -3.59
N ARG A 143 -3.87 14.60 -3.35
CA ARG A 143 -3.99 15.15 -2.00
C ARG A 143 -4.85 14.28 -1.08
N ASN A 144 -5.99 13.80 -1.56
CA ASN A 144 -6.88 12.95 -0.76
C ASN A 144 -6.23 11.59 -0.45
N SER A 145 -5.52 10.97 -1.41
CA SER A 145 -4.74 9.75 -1.10
C SER A 145 -3.59 10.00 -0.15
N THR A 146 -2.94 11.18 -0.21
CA THR A 146 -1.90 11.57 0.75
C THR A 146 -2.46 11.76 2.15
N PHE A 147 -3.68 12.28 2.30
CA PHE A 147 -4.33 12.33 3.61
C PHE A 147 -4.63 10.95 4.17
N ILE A 148 -5.00 9.97 3.33
CA ILE A 148 -5.16 8.58 3.76
C ILE A 148 -3.82 8.04 4.25
N TYR A 149 -2.74 8.21 3.49
CA TYR A 149 -1.39 7.79 3.87
C TYR A 149 -0.93 8.42 5.19
N LEU A 150 -1.09 9.73 5.35
CA LEU A 150 -0.74 10.43 6.59
C LEU A 150 -1.59 9.98 7.78
N GLY A 151 -2.88 9.68 7.55
CA GLY A 151 -3.75 9.06 8.54
C GLY A 151 -3.24 7.68 8.96
N CYS A 152 -2.77 6.86 8.02
CA CYS A 152 -2.12 5.58 8.32
C CYS A 152 -0.80 5.78 9.09
N CYS A 153 0.02 6.78 8.75
CA CYS A 153 1.24 7.09 9.50
C CYS A 153 0.90 7.47 10.95
N ALA A 154 -0.08 8.35 11.16
CA ALA A 154 -0.52 8.73 12.50
C ALA A 154 -1.04 7.52 13.29
N ALA A 155 -1.82 6.65 12.66
CA ALA A 155 -2.28 5.40 13.28
C ALA A 155 -1.11 4.45 13.59
N ALA A 156 -0.13 4.32 12.70
CA ALA A 156 1.07 3.50 12.91
C ALA A 156 1.90 4.02 14.08
N THR A 157 2.14 5.33 14.17
CA THR A 157 2.78 5.96 15.34
C THR A 157 1.98 5.71 16.62
N GLY A 158 0.65 5.85 16.57
CA GLY A 158 -0.22 5.54 17.72
C GLY A 158 -0.12 4.07 18.16
N ILE A 159 -0.11 3.13 17.22
CA ILE A 159 0.07 1.70 17.51
C ILE A 159 1.45 1.46 18.13
N ASN A 160 2.51 2.04 17.56
CA ASN A 160 3.86 1.90 18.08
C ASN A 160 3.94 2.34 19.55
N LEU A 161 3.47 3.56 19.86
CA LEU A 161 3.53 4.11 21.20
C LEU A 161 2.62 3.41 22.22
N LEU A 162 1.45 2.90 21.80
CA LEU A 162 0.50 2.24 22.70
C LEU A 162 0.88 0.80 23.03
N PHE A 163 1.55 0.12 22.10
CA PHE A 163 1.84 -1.32 22.21
C PHE A 163 3.33 -1.62 22.45
N ASP A 164 4.19 -0.61 22.59
CA ASP A 164 5.63 -0.75 22.85
C ASP A 164 5.96 -1.67 24.03
N ARG A 165 5.10 -1.65 25.07
CA ARG A 165 5.24 -2.52 26.24
C ARG A 165 5.10 -4.03 25.97
N PHE A 166 4.62 -4.43 24.79
CA PHE A 166 4.35 -5.84 24.47
C PHE A 166 5.46 -6.51 23.65
N GLY A 167 6.51 -5.77 23.28
CA GLY A 167 7.65 -6.25 22.52
C GLY A 167 8.01 -5.31 21.38
N ASP A 168 8.93 -5.74 20.52
CA ASP A 168 9.41 -4.89 19.44
C ASP A 168 8.32 -4.62 18.40
N ILE A 169 7.87 -3.36 18.32
CA ILE A 169 6.81 -2.94 17.42
C ILE A 169 7.27 -1.74 16.58
N ASN A 170 7.26 -1.89 15.26
CA ASN A 170 7.72 -0.82 14.38
C ASN A 170 6.87 -0.72 13.11
N MET A 171 5.63 -0.31 13.28
CA MET A 171 4.69 -0.10 12.19
C MET A 171 5.17 1.05 11.31
N PHE A 172 5.16 0.82 10.00
CA PHE A 172 5.66 1.72 8.96
C PHE A 172 7.15 2.08 9.10
N TYR A 173 7.90 1.41 9.97
CA TYR A 173 9.28 1.77 10.30
C TYR A 173 9.43 3.21 10.84
N ILE A 174 8.39 3.72 11.49
CA ILE A 174 8.33 5.09 12.03
C ILE A 174 8.15 5.15 13.55
N ASN A 175 8.48 4.08 14.29
CA ASN A 175 8.51 4.14 15.74
C ASN A 175 9.66 5.08 16.20
N PRO A 176 9.38 6.12 17.01
CA PRO A 176 10.40 7.03 17.52
C PRO A 176 11.44 6.35 18.44
N ASP A 177 11.08 5.25 19.08
CA ASP A 177 11.91 4.55 20.08
C ASP A 177 12.93 3.60 19.43
N TYR A 178 12.73 3.24 18.16
CA TYR A 178 13.68 2.43 17.37
C TYR A 178 14.39 3.28 16.34
N GLU A 179 15.70 3.10 16.20
CA GLU A 179 16.46 3.75 15.13
C GLU A 179 15.92 3.37 13.75
N MET A 180 15.86 4.35 12.85
CA MET A 180 15.39 4.16 11.49
C MET A 180 16.18 3.07 10.77
N GLN A 181 15.50 2.03 10.30
CA GLN A 181 16.14 0.88 9.66
C GLN A 181 16.06 0.90 8.13
N GLN A 182 15.21 1.76 7.57
CA GLN A 182 15.00 1.80 6.13
C GLN A 182 16.28 2.23 5.40
N ILE A 183 16.62 1.48 4.35
CA ILE A 183 17.85 1.71 3.60
C ILE A 183 17.89 3.12 3.01
N GLY A 184 19.06 3.75 3.13
CA GLY A 184 19.29 5.15 2.80
C GLY A 184 18.96 6.12 3.94
N PHE A 185 18.07 5.76 4.86
CA PHE A 185 17.68 6.60 6.00
C PHE A 185 18.39 6.21 7.30
N SER A 186 18.74 4.92 7.47
CA SER A 186 19.43 4.43 8.67
C SER A 186 20.78 5.12 8.91
N THR A 187 21.58 5.26 7.86
CA THR A 187 22.85 6.02 7.93
C THR A 187 22.59 7.49 8.24
N LEU A 188 21.51 8.07 7.70
CA LEU A 188 21.18 9.48 7.91
C LEU A 188 20.74 9.76 9.35
N ALA A 189 20.04 8.82 10.00
CA ALA A 189 19.60 8.93 11.38
C ALA A 189 20.76 9.18 12.34
N GLY A 190 21.95 8.60 12.07
CA GLY A 190 23.16 8.88 12.85
C GLY A 190 23.68 10.32 12.76
N TYR A 191 23.30 11.07 11.71
CA TYR A 191 23.73 12.47 11.50
C TYR A 191 22.67 13.49 11.94
N ILE A 192 21.39 13.24 11.65
CA ILE A 192 20.30 14.21 11.87
C ILE A 192 19.38 13.82 13.03
N GLY A 193 19.59 12.65 13.64
CA GLY A 193 18.71 12.07 14.65
C GLY A 193 17.55 11.26 14.06
N ASN A 194 16.92 10.43 14.90
CA ASN A 194 15.89 9.49 14.46
C ASN A 194 14.60 10.18 13.98
N ILE A 195 14.07 11.14 14.74
CA ILE A 195 12.82 11.83 14.38
C ILE A 195 12.92 12.57 13.04
N PRO A 196 14.00 13.35 12.76
CA PRO A 196 14.17 13.95 11.44
C PRO A 196 14.31 12.93 10.31
N ALA A 197 14.95 11.78 10.55
CA ALA A 197 15.04 10.69 9.57
C ALA A 197 13.66 10.07 9.26
N ILE A 198 12.82 9.86 10.29
CA ILE A 198 11.43 9.41 10.13
C ILE A 198 10.61 10.41 9.30
N ILE A 199 10.70 11.70 9.62
CA ILE A 199 10.01 12.76 8.86
C ILE A 199 10.47 12.74 7.40
N LEU A 200 11.78 12.64 7.16
CA LEU A 200 12.33 12.58 5.81
C LEU A 200 11.81 11.35 5.06
N TYR A 201 11.77 10.17 5.68
CA TYR A 201 11.21 8.97 5.08
C TYR A 201 9.74 9.13 4.67
N ILE A 202 8.91 9.74 5.52
CA ILE A 202 7.51 10.04 5.20
C ILE A 202 7.45 10.99 3.98
N LEU A 203 8.28 12.03 3.96
CA LEU A 203 8.34 12.98 2.84
C LEU A 203 8.83 12.33 1.54
N THR A 204 9.84 11.46 1.60
CA THR A 204 10.35 10.72 0.44
C THR A 204 9.30 9.75 -0.09
N THR A 205 8.53 9.11 0.79
CA THR A 205 7.40 8.25 0.39
C THR A 205 6.33 9.05 -0.35
N ILE A 206 5.98 10.25 0.14
CA ILE A 206 5.06 11.16 -0.55
C ILE A 206 5.63 11.61 -1.90
N LEU A 207 6.94 11.88 -1.98
CA LEU A 207 7.61 12.24 -3.22
C LEU A 207 7.56 11.09 -4.24
N GLY A 208 7.86 9.85 -3.82
CA GLY A 208 7.75 8.67 -4.68
C GLY A 208 6.32 8.46 -5.20
N ALA A 209 5.32 8.60 -4.34
CA ALA A 209 3.92 8.54 -4.72
C ALA A 209 3.54 9.69 -5.68
N CYS A 210 4.13 10.87 -5.54
CA CYS A 210 3.93 12.00 -6.44
C CYS A 210 4.49 11.70 -7.85
N ILE A 211 5.67 11.09 -7.94
CA ILE A 211 6.27 10.67 -9.21
C ILE A 211 5.36 9.66 -9.91
N LEU A 212 4.90 8.62 -9.20
CA LEU A 212 3.94 7.65 -9.75
C LEU A 212 2.64 8.32 -10.20
N PHE A 213 2.12 9.27 -9.43
CA PHE A 213 0.93 10.03 -9.80
C PHE A 213 1.12 10.80 -11.11
N HIS A 214 2.29 11.38 -11.33
CA HIS A 214 2.63 12.05 -12.59
C HIS A 214 2.74 11.07 -13.77
N ILE A 215 3.30 9.87 -13.56
CA ILE A 215 3.33 8.80 -14.56
C ILE A 215 1.91 8.38 -14.94
N TRP A 216 1.02 8.17 -13.96
CA TRP A 216 -0.39 7.85 -14.21
C TRP A 216 -1.12 8.96 -14.97
N ARG A 217 -0.82 10.23 -14.67
CA ARG A 217 -1.35 11.35 -15.45
C ARG A 217 -0.89 11.31 -16.90
N LEU A 218 0.39 11.00 -17.15
CA LEU A 218 0.88 10.84 -18.52
C LEU A 218 0.17 9.69 -19.24
N ALA A 219 0.04 8.52 -18.59
CA ALA A 219 -0.69 7.38 -19.12
C ALA A 219 -2.16 7.72 -19.44
N ALA A 220 -2.83 8.48 -18.57
CA ALA A 220 -4.20 8.94 -18.78
C ALA A 220 -4.31 9.86 -20.02
N ARG A 221 -3.34 10.75 -20.24
CA ARG A 221 -3.29 11.60 -21.45
C ARG A 221 -3.14 10.77 -22.72
N CYS A 222 -2.21 9.81 -22.72
CA CYS A 222 -2.01 8.92 -23.85
C CYS A 222 -3.29 8.11 -24.14
N TYR A 223 -3.92 7.55 -23.11
CA TYR A 223 -5.17 6.81 -23.25
C TYR A 223 -6.28 7.67 -23.87
N GLN A 224 -6.44 8.92 -23.40
CA GLN A 224 -7.42 9.85 -23.96
C GLN A 224 -7.12 10.27 -25.40
N HIS A 225 -5.84 10.35 -25.79
CA HIS A 225 -5.46 10.71 -27.16
C HIS A 225 -5.69 9.56 -28.15
N PHE A 226 -5.36 8.32 -27.78
CA PHE A 226 -5.39 7.17 -28.70
C PHE A 226 -6.75 6.47 -28.81
N PHE A 227 -7.57 6.45 -27.74
CA PHE A 227 -8.80 5.67 -27.70
C PHE A 227 -10.09 6.51 -27.74
N ARG A 228 -9.97 7.81 -28.00
CA ARG A 228 -11.10 8.75 -27.99
C ARG A 228 -11.37 9.42 -29.35
N HIS A 229 -10.61 9.03 -30.38
CA HIS A 229 -10.94 9.22 -31.79
C HIS A 229 -11.49 7.92 -32.36
#